data_AF-A0A922CY06-F1
#
_entry.id   AF-A0A922CY06-F1
#
_cell.length_a   1.000
_cell.length_b   1.000
_cell.length_c   1.000
_cell.angle_alpha   90.00
_cell.angle_beta   90.00
_cell.angle_gamma   90.00
#
_symmetry.space_group_name_H-M   'P 1'
#
loop_
_entity.id
_entity.type
_entity.pdbx_description
1 polymer ?
#
loop_
_entity_poly.entity_id
_entity_poly.type
_entity_poly.pdbx_seq_one_letter_code
_entity_poly.pdbx_strand_id
1 'polypeptide(L)'
;MNVLEKAEKALEYLKANENSAKGHELQAAAGTLGRCLGALGSRANCARHYANLLHSAIPTLLFLASNDSAEVRLVGDEALNRAVVGGFAFHSYKTNIILQNQIDHTRNARWIRASLSRICLGECWLRPGVGKIRSQAQTLFPKLSQIVRNTKEIQLIVEALESNLPRLLNALAEYTTDEEISELSKALLSHVETTDPAIRRGISTCIAHLCSHREPLLTNVLSEVFDKLWPPTSEGAVIMGWFCIVKAIFQINDTSKFSENDLFNVQDYLELYHLCIYYIEDSTTDHNVQNCVIECLTVLLSRASGEYRRALLDHHPTAVSLDDRFNRKGHRRNISSTSVISSRFPPSPPSEPRDALELSFTGALQLGSILHLNTPSLSVEDLTIQTPDSPASETEIEIPNTEQLSKDLSEKLQEYEECDSKEDVVDTAHLDSFKVKYLYFFFIALWSDCLTM
;
A
#
# COMPACT_ATOMS: atom_id res chain seq x y z
N MET A 1 3.54 -44.62 -18.24
CA MET A 1 4.41 -43.83 -17.34
C MET A 1 3.52 -43.00 -16.45
N ASN A 2 3.57 -43.27 -15.14
CA ASN A 2 2.79 -42.59 -14.11
C ASN A 2 3.09 -41.07 -14.14
N VAL A 3 2.11 -40.21 -13.81
CA VAL A 3 2.30 -38.75 -13.76
C VAL A 3 3.47 -38.39 -12.83
N LEU A 4 3.61 -39.14 -11.73
CA LEU A 4 4.71 -38.98 -10.78
C LEU A 4 6.07 -39.27 -11.41
N GLU A 5 6.23 -40.43 -12.06
CA GLU A 5 7.48 -40.82 -12.75
C GLU A 5 7.89 -39.81 -13.83
N LYS A 6 6.91 -39.28 -14.59
CA LYS A 6 7.17 -38.23 -15.59
C LYS A 6 7.71 -36.97 -14.93
N ALA A 7 7.15 -36.58 -13.79
CA ALA A 7 7.56 -35.39 -13.07
C ALA A 7 8.95 -35.55 -12.43
N GLU A 8 9.23 -36.72 -11.85
CA GLU A 8 10.54 -37.04 -11.26
C GLU A 8 11.64 -37.02 -12.33
N LYS A 9 11.43 -37.66 -13.48
CA LYS A 9 12.37 -37.61 -14.61
C LYS A 9 12.60 -36.20 -15.12
N ALA A 10 11.53 -35.39 -15.24
CA ALA A 10 11.66 -34.00 -15.66
C ALA A 10 12.47 -33.18 -14.63
N LEU A 11 12.25 -33.41 -13.33
CA LEU A 11 12.98 -32.74 -12.27
C LEU A 11 14.46 -33.15 -12.24
N GLU A 12 14.77 -34.44 -12.37
CA GLU A 12 16.15 -34.93 -12.46
C GLU A 12 16.88 -34.34 -13.67
N TYR A 13 16.20 -34.28 -14.82
CA TYR A 13 16.76 -33.65 -16.02
C TYR A 13 17.07 -32.16 -15.78
N LEU A 14 16.16 -31.42 -15.15
CA LEU A 14 16.39 -30.00 -14.84
C LEU A 14 17.56 -29.82 -13.87
N LYS A 15 17.62 -30.62 -12.81
CA LYS A 15 18.72 -30.58 -11.82
C LYS A 15 20.08 -30.88 -12.46
N ALA A 16 20.13 -31.83 -13.39
CA ALA A 16 21.36 -32.17 -14.11
C ALA A 16 21.81 -31.06 -15.09
N ASN A 17 20.90 -30.17 -15.49
CA ASN A 17 21.12 -29.17 -16.53
C ASN A 17 20.95 -27.72 -16.03
N GLU A 18 21.02 -27.47 -14.71
CA GLU A 18 20.81 -26.12 -14.14
C GLU A 18 21.75 -25.05 -14.76
N ASN A 19 22.95 -25.45 -15.19
CA ASN A 19 23.94 -24.54 -15.81
C ASN A 19 23.97 -24.59 -17.35
N SER A 20 23.08 -25.36 -17.98
CA SER A 20 23.11 -25.58 -19.43
C SER A 20 22.25 -24.57 -20.17
N ALA A 21 22.78 -23.93 -21.22
CA ALA A 21 22.07 -22.92 -22.01
C ALA A 21 21.10 -23.50 -23.07
N LYS A 22 20.69 -24.77 -22.96
CA LYS A 22 19.80 -25.42 -23.95
C LYS A 22 18.33 -25.08 -23.67
N GLY A 23 17.88 -23.90 -24.11
CA GLY A 23 16.54 -23.37 -23.84
C GLY A 23 15.37 -24.30 -24.19
N HIS A 24 15.39 -24.97 -25.35
CA HIS A 24 14.26 -25.78 -25.82
C HIS A 24 14.03 -27.05 -24.98
N GLU A 25 15.09 -27.77 -24.61
CA GLU A 25 14.96 -28.99 -23.78
C GLU A 25 14.59 -28.63 -22.33
N LEU A 26 15.16 -27.54 -21.80
CA LEU A 26 14.77 -26.99 -20.50
C LEU A 26 13.29 -26.58 -20.48
N GLN A 27 12.81 -25.92 -21.55
CA GLN A 27 11.41 -25.55 -21.69
C GLN A 27 10.47 -26.76 -21.69
N ALA A 28 10.84 -27.81 -22.42
CA ALA A 28 10.06 -29.04 -22.45
C ALA A 28 10.00 -29.73 -21.07
N ALA A 29 11.14 -29.80 -20.37
CA ALA A 29 11.24 -30.40 -19.05
C ALA A 29 10.49 -29.58 -17.98
N ALA A 30 10.73 -28.27 -17.89
CA ALA A 30 10.06 -27.36 -16.96
C ALA A 30 8.55 -27.32 -17.19
N GLY A 31 8.12 -27.22 -18.46
CA GLY A 31 6.71 -27.28 -18.81
C GLY A 31 6.05 -28.61 -18.42
N THR A 32 6.77 -29.72 -18.56
CA THR A 32 6.29 -31.04 -18.15
C THR A 32 6.18 -31.15 -16.63
N LEU A 33 7.21 -30.71 -15.90
CA LEU A 33 7.20 -30.69 -14.44
C LEU A 33 6.06 -29.85 -13.89
N GLY A 34 5.89 -28.61 -14.39
CA GLY A 34 4.81 -27.71 -13.98
C GLY A 34 3.42 -28.30 -14.22
N ARG A 35 3.17 -28.90 -15.40
CA ARG A 35 1.89 -29.57 -15.69
C ARG A 35 1.64 -30.78 -14.80
N CYS A 36 2.66 -31.61 -14.54
CA CYS A 36 2.50 -32.78 -13.68
C CYS A 36 2.23 -32.37 -12.22
N LEU A 37 2.94 -31.37 -11.71
CA LEU A 37 2.69 -30.81 -10.37
C LEU A 37 1.29 -30.20 -10.27
N GLY A 38 0.85 -29.43 -11.26
CA GLY A 38 -0.50 -28.88 -11.30
C GLY A 38 -1.59 -29.96 -11.32
N ALA A 39 -1.39 -31.03 -12.09
CA ALA A 39 -2.31 -32.16 -12.14
C ALA A 39 -2.36 -32.94 -10.81
N LEU A 40 -1.21 -33.13 -10.14
CA LEU A 40 -1.15 -33.75 -8.82
C LEU A 40 -1.76 -32.86 -7.73
N GLY A 41 -1.53 -31.55 -7.80
CA GLY A 41 -2.08 -30.57 -6.86
C GLY A 41 -3.60 -30.44 -6.94
N SER A 42 -4.16 -30.60 -8.14
CA SER A 42 -5.61 -30.54 -8.40
C SER A 42 -6.38 -31.78 -7.90
N ARG A 43 -5.71 -32.75 -7.26
CA ARG A 43 -6.31 -33.99 -6.76
C ARG A 43 -6.20 -34.08 -5.25
N ALA A 44 -7.34 -34.20 -4.57
CA ALA A 44 -7.39 -34.31 -3.10
C ALA A 44 -6.62 -35.55 -2.57
N ASN A 45 -6.70 -36.69 -3.28
CA ASN A 45 -6.06 -37.94 -2.86
C ASN A 45 -4.55 -38.02 -3.14
N CYS A 46 -3.95 -37.02 -3.80
CA CYS A 46 -2.53 -37.00 -4.13
C CYS A 46 -1.70 -36.12 -3.17
N ALA A 47 -2.27 -35.67 -2.06
CA ALA A 47 -1.68 -34.67 -1.14
C ALA A 47 -0.22 -34.95 -0.75
N ARG A 48 0.12 -36.21 -0.43
CA ARG A 48 1.48 -36.60 -0.01
C ARG A 48 2.46 -36.55 -1.18
N HIS A 49 2.09 -37.15 -2.31
CA HIS A 49 2.93 -37.17 -3.51
C HIS A 49 3.17 -35.76 -4.06
N TYR A 50 2.11 -34.94 -4.11
CA TYR A 50 2.21 -33.54 -4.51
C TYR A 50 3.16 -32.77 -3.59
N ALA A 51 2.97 -32.81 -2.27
CA ALA A 51 3.79 -32.05 -1.33
C ALA A 51 5.27 -32.47 -1.36
N ASN A 52 5.56 -33.77 -1.42
CA ASN A 52 6.94 -34.27 -1.46
C ASN A 52 7.65 -33.85 -2.76
N LEU A 53 6.97 -34.00 -3.89
CA LEU A 53 7.51 -33.60 -5.18
C LEU A 53 7.67 -32.08 -5.27
N LEU A 54 6.67 -31.31 -4.83
CA LEU A 54 6.71 -29.85 -4.81
C LEU A 54 7.89 -29.36 -3.97
N HIS A 55 8.10 -29.94 -2.78
CA HIS A 55 9.23 -29.60 -1.92
C HIS A 55 10.58 -29.76 -2.63
N SER A 56 10.75 -30.83 -3.41
CA SER A 56 11.97 -31.10 -4.18
C SER A 56 12.08 -30.26 -5.46
N ALA A 57 10.95 -29.87 -6.05
CA ALA A 57 10.89 -29.18 -7.34
C ALA A 57 10.99 -27.65 -7.23
N ILE A 58 10.43 -27.07 -6.17
CA ILE A 58 10.34 -25.61 -6.00
C ILE A 58 11.72 -24.92 -6.07
N PRO A 59 12.80 -25.42 -5.42
CA PRO A 59 14.11 -24.80 -5.55
C PRO A 59 14.60 -24.73 -7.00
N THR A 60 14.44 -25.81 -7.77
CA THR A 60 14.82 -25.84 -9.20
C THR A 60 13.95 -24.91 -10.03
N LEU A 61 12.62 -24.85 -9.78
CA LEU A 61 11.74 -23.93 -10.50
C LEU A 61 12.04 -22.46 -10.19
N LEU A 62 12.35 -22.13 -8.93
CA LEU A 62 12.76 -20.78 -8.53
C LEU A 62 14.15 -20.42 -9.07
N PHE A 63 15.06 -21.39 -9.19
CA PHE A 63 16.34 -21.20 -9.85
C PHE A 63 16.14 -20.78 -11.31
N LEU A 64 15.25 -21.46 -12.04
CA LEU A 64 14.90 -21.07 -13.41
C LEU A 64 14.25 -19.68 -13.46
N ALA A 65 13.28 -19.40 -12.57
CA ALA A 65 12.58 -18.12 -12.51
C ALA A 65 13.47 -16.93 -12.09
N SER A 66 14.63 -17.19 -11.48
CA SER A 66 15.61 -16.18 -11.06
C SER A 66 16.86 -16.11 -11.93
N ASN A 67 16.91 -16.87 -13.02
CA ASN A 67 18.03 -16.93 -13.97
C ASN A 67 18.32 -15.57 -14.63
N ASP A 68 19.53 -15.36 -15.17
CA ASP A 68 19.88 -14.13 -15.88
C ASP A 68 19.32 -14.08 -17.33
N SER A 69 19.06 -15.24 -17.95
CA SER A 69 18.38 -15.32 -19.24
C SER A 69 16.88 -15.06 -19.10
N ALA A 70 16.36 -14.08 -19.85
CA ALA A 70 14.94 -13.75 -19.86
C ALA A 70 14.06 -14.92 -20.35
N GLU A 71 14.53 -15.68 -21.34
CA GLU A 71 13.81 -16.84 -21.86
C GLU A 71 13.69 -17.94 -20.80
N VAL A 72 14.78 -18.24 -20.10
CA VAL A 72 14.80 -19.23 -19.01
C VAL A 72 13.91 -18.79 -17.86
N ARG A 73 13.95 -17.50 -17.50
CA ARG A 73 13.05 -16.93 -16.47
C ARG A 73 11.59 -17.10 -16.84
N LEU A 74 11.20 -16.76 -18.07
CA LEU A 74 9.82 -16.88 -18.54
C LEU A 74 9.32 -18.32 -18.43
N VAL A 75 10.14 -19.28 -18.83
CA VAL A 75 9.86 -20.71 -18.71
C VAL A 75 9.71 -21.12 -17.23
N GLY A 76 10.62 -20.68 -16.37
CA GLY A 76 10.59 -20.95 -14.94
C GLY A 76 9.34 -20.39 -14.26
N ASP A 77 8.99 -19.13 -14.54
CA ASP A 77 7.80 -18.46 -14.01
C ASP A 77 6.50 -19.17 -14.43
N GLU A 78 6.39 -19.57 -15.70
CA GLU A 78 5.22 -20.28 -16.21
C GLU A 78 5.09 -21.70 -15.62
N ALA A 79 6.22 -22.41 -15.51
CA ALA A 79 6.25 -23.73 -14.88
C ALA A 79 5.90 -23.65 -13.38
N LEU A 80 6.41 -22.64 -12.68
CA LEU A 80 6.11 -22.38 -11.27
C LEU A 80 4.63 -22.07 -11.06
N ASN A 81 4.04 -21.20 -11.89
CA ASN A 81 2.60 -20.89 -11.83
C ASN A 81 1.76 -22.17 -11.99
N ARG A 82 2.04 -22.98 -13.02
CA ARG A 82 1.33 -24.24 -13.25
C ARG A 82 1.48 -25.22 -12.11
N ALA A 83 2.66 -25.27 -11.47
CA ALA A 83 2.93 -26.18 -10.37
C ALA A 83 2.07 -25.87 -9.13
N VAL A 84 1.81 -24.59 -8.83
CA VAL A 84 1.20 -24.18 -7.55
C VAL A 84 -0.30 -23.92 -7.64
N VAL A 85 -0.84 -23.52 -8.80
CA VAL A 85 -2.27 -23.16 -8.97
C VAL A 85 -3.20 -24.29 -8.54
N GLY A 86 -2.97 -25.52 -9.02
CA GLY A 86 -3.75 -26.68 -8.61
C GLY A 86 -3.61 -27.01 -7.12
N GLY A 87 -2.40 -26.79 -6.58
CA GLY A 87 -2.11 -26.97 -5.17
C GLY A 87 -2.84 -26.00 -4.25
N PHE A 88 -3.12 -24.78 -4.69
CA PHE A 88 -3.89 -23.84 -3.88
C PHE A 88 -5.35 -24.26 -3.72
N ALA A 89 -5.93 -24.98 -4.68
CA ALA A 89 -7.32 -25.44 -4.57
C ALA A 89 -7.51 -26.46 -3.43
N PHE A 90 -6.64 -27.47 -3.33
CA PHE A 90 -6.83 -28.61 -2.42
C PHE A 90 -5.76 -28.73 -1.31
N HIS A 91 -4.59 -28.11 -1.49
CA HIS A 91 -3.41 -28.27 -0.63
C HIS A 91 -2.79 -26.91 -0.27
N SER A 92 -3.60 -25.87 -0.07
CA SER A 92 -3.14 -24.47 0.03
C SER A 92 -2.08 -24.26 1.10
N TYR A 93 -2.30 -24.79 2.31
CA TYR A 93 -1.35 -24.69 3.42
C TYR A 93 0.02 -25.27 3.08
N LYS A 94 0.06 -26.50 2.55
CA LYS A 94 1.31 -27.17 2.19
C LYS A 94 2.03 -26.45 1.04
N THR A 95 1.27 -25.97 0.05
CA THR A 95 1.81 -25.19 -1.06
C THR A 95 2.46 -23.89 -0.55
N ASN A 96 1.76 -23.15 0.31
CA ASN A 96 2.27 -21.91 0.89
C ASN A 96 3.52 -22.12 1.75
N ILE A 97 3.52 -23.09 2.66
CA ILE A 97 4.68 -23.26 3.56
C ILE A 97 5.93 -23.71 2.79
N ILE A 98 5.79 -24.52 1.73
CA ILE A 98 6.92 -24.93 0.89
C ILE A 98 7.53 -23.72 0.17
N LEU A 99 6.71 -22.83 -0.40
CA LEU A 99 7.17 -21.60 -1.05
C LEU A 99 7.76 -20.60 -0.05
N GLN A 100 7.07 -20.37 1.07
CA GLN A 100 7.48 -19.47 2.12
C GLN A 100 8.85 -19.85 2.71
N ASN A 101 9.14 -21.15 2.82
CA ASN A 101 10.45 -21.64 3.26
C ASN A 101 11.59 -21.27 2.30
N GLN A 102 11.29 -20.87 1.05
CA GLN A 102 12.27 -20.39 0.08
C GLN A 102 12.49 -18.87 0.14
N ILE A 103 11.69 -18.14 0.91
CA ILE A 103 11.87 -16.71 1.15
C ILE A 103 12.88 -16.56 2.28
N ASP A 104 14.05 -16.05 1.91
CA ASP A 104 15.16 -15.85 2.82
C ASP A 104 16.09 -14.75 2.29
N HIS A 105 16.66 -13.95 3.19
CA HIS A 105 17.58 -12.86 2.87
C HIS A 105 18.88 -13.28 2.16
N THR A 106 19.25 -14.56 2.22
CA THR A 106 20.41 -15.13 1.51
C THR A 106 20.16 -15.35 0.01
N ARG A 107 18.91 -15.23 -0.46
CA ARG A 107 18.53 -15.43 -1.86
C ARG A 107 18.60 -14.11 -2.65
N ASN A 108 18.77 -14.21 -3.97
CA ASN A 108 18.73 -13.03 -4.85
C ASN A 108 17.31 -12.45 -4.93
N ALA A 109 17.19 -11.18 -5.35
CA ALA A 109 15.90 -10.49 -5.32
C ALA A 109 14.87 -11.09 -6.28
N ARG A 110 15.31 -11.62 -7.44
CA ARG A 110 14.39 -12.26 -8.41
C ARG A 110 13.76 -13.53 -7.84
N TRP A 111 14.54 -14.33 -7.12
CA TRP A 111 14.07 -15.52 -6.43
C TRP A 111 13.02 -15.16 -5.37
N ILE A 112 13.32 -14.15 -4.56
CA ILE A 112 12.41 -13.67 -3.51
C ILE A 112 11.12 -13.17 -4.15
N ARG A 113 11.20 -12.31 -5.17
CA ARG A 113 10.04 -11.79 -5.92
C ARG A 113 9.19 -12.92 -6.50
N ALA A 114 9.81 -13.92 -7.13
CA ALA A 114 9.10 -15.05 -7.71
C ALA A 114 8.35 -15.87 -6.64
N SER A 115 8.99 -16.17 -5.51
CA SER A 115 8.35 -16.90 -4.41
C SER A 115 7.25 -16.07 -3.72
N LEU A 116 7.54 -14.81 -3.40
CA LEU A 116 6.63 -13.88 -2.72
C LEU A 116 5.32 -13.69 -3.50
N SER A 117 5.43 -13.50 -4.82
CA SER A 117 4.25 -13.33 -5.67
C SER A 117 3.34 -14.57 -5.67
N ARG A 118 3.91 -15.77 -5.41
CA ARG A 118 3.19 -17.05 -5.50
C ARG A 118 2.48 -17.39 -4.20
N ILE A 119 3.05 -17.03 -3.06
CA ILE A 119 2.35 -17.13 -1.78
C ILE A 119 1.20 -16.11 -1.64
N CYS A 120 1.07 -15.18 -2.59
CA CYS A 120 -0.01 -14.19 -2.64
C CYS A 120 -1.07 -14.52 -3.70
N LEU A 121 -1.00 -15.69 -4.35
CA LEU A 121 -1.96 -16.09 -5.36
C LEU A 121 -3.29 -16.54 -4.73
N GLY A 122 -4.34 -15.77 -4.99
CA GLY A 122 -5.71 -16.08 -4.60
C GLY A 122 -5.93 -16.13 -3.08
N GLU A 123 -6.94 -16.89 -2.66
CA GLU A 123 -7.33 -17.04 -1.25
C GLU A 123 -6.58 -18.20 -0.58
N CYS A 124 -5.26 -18.29 -0.79
CA CYS A 124 -4.45 -19.38 -0.23
C CYS A 124 -4.39 -19.34 1.31
N TRP A 125 -4.61 -18.16 1.90
CA TRP A 125 -4.54 -17.90 3.33
C TRP A 125 -5.86 -18.09 4.10
N LEU A 126 -7.02 -18.15 3.43
CA LEU A 126 -8.32 -18.30 4.11
C LEU A 126 -8.61 -19.74 4.58
N ARG A 127 -7.87 -20.71 4.04
CA ARG A 127 -8.13 -22.15 4.21
C ARG A 127 -7.44 -22.84 5.39
N PRO A 128 -6.20 -22.49 5.79
CA PRO A 128 -5.56 -23.13 6.93
C PRO A 128 -6.27 -22.75 8.25
N GLY A 129 -6.21 -23.63 9.26
CA GLY A 129 -6.71 -23.27 10.60
C GLY A 129 -5.88 -22.16 11.25
N VAL A 130 -6.50 -21.36 12.14
CA VAL A 130 -5.93 -20.15 12.76
C VAL A 130 -4.50 -20.35 13.28
N GLY A 131 -4.21 -21.46 13.98
CA GLY A 131 -2.87 -21.72 14.53
C GLY A 131 -1.78 -21.84 13.45
N LYS A 132 -2.11 -22.36 12.27
CA LYS A 132 -1.17 -22.50 11.15
C LYS A 132 -0.91 -21.16 10.47
N ILE A 133 -1.96 -20.37 10.24
CA ILE A 133 -1.83 -19.04 9.63
C ILE A 133 -0.97 -18.15 10.53
N ARG A 134 -1.21 -18.19 11.85
CA ARG A 134 -0.42 -17.43 12.83
C ARG A 134 1.07 -17.75 12.77
N SER A 135 1.43 -19.02 12.77
CA SER A 135 2.83 -19.43 12.66
C SER A 135 3.48 -18.95 11.35
N GLN A 136 2.73 -18.96 10.24
CA GLN A 136 3.23 -18.44 8.97
C GLN A 136 3.40 -16.92 8.99
N ALA A 137 2.48 -16.19 9.59
CA ALA A 137 2.57 -14.73 9.73
C ALA A 137 3.81 -14.33 10.55
N GLN A 138 3.97 -14.92 11.73
CA GLN A 138 5.11 -14.68 12.64
C GLN A 138 6.46 -15.07 12.04
N THR A 139 6.47 -15.93 11.02
CA THR A 139 7.71 -16.28 10.29
C THR A 139 7.96 -15.34 9.11
N LEU A 140 6.90 -14.86 8.43
CA LEU A 140 7.05 -14.09 7.19
C LEU A 140 7.56 -12.68 7.44
N PHE A 141 6.91 -11.93 8.33
CA PHE A 141 7.18 -10.51 8.51
C PHE A 141 8.63 -10.23 8.98
N PRO A 142 9.17 -10.96 9.97
CA PRO A 142 10.59 -10.82 10.34
C PRO A 142 11.55 -11.10 9.17
N LYS A 143 11.24 -12.10 8.34
CA LYS A 143 12.03 -12.41 7.14
C LYS A 143 11.98 -11.29 6.11
N LEU A 144 10.81 -10.68 5.89
CA LEU A 144 10.68 -9.54 4.98
C LEU A 144 11.52 -8.35 5.47
N SER A 145 11.47 -8.05 6.78
CA SER A 145 12.31 -7.02 7.39
C SER A 145 13.80 -7.30 7.17
N GLN A 146 14.23 -8.56 7.36
CA GLN A 146 15.61 -8.97 7.13
C GLN A 146 16.02 -8.86 5.65
N ILE A 147 15.13 -9.23 4.71
CA ILE A 147 15.37 -9.10 3.27
C ILE A 147 15.58 -7.64 2.88
N VAL A 148 14.70 -6.73 3.32
CA VAL A 148 14.79 -5.31 3.00
C VAL A 148 16.08 -4.68 3.54
N ARG A 149 16.53 -5.08 4.74
CA ARG A 149 17.78 -4.56 5.34
C ARG A 149 19.04 -5.04 4.62
N ASN A 150 19.04 -6.24 4.07
CA ASN A 150 20.26 -6.90 3.58
C ASN A 150 20.37 -6.98 2.04
N THR A 151 19.30 -6.68 1.31
CA THR A 151 19.30 -6.79 -0.15
C THR A 151 20.17 -5.71 -0.81
N LYS A 152 20.85 -6.08 -1.90
CA LYS A 152 21.55 -5.13 -2.80
C LYS A 152 20.64 -4.62 -3.92
N GLU A 153 19.60 -5.37 -4.26
CA GLU A 153 18.64 -5.07 -5.33
C GLU A 153 17.31 -4.61 -4.71
N ILE A 154 17.36 -3.53 -3.94
CA ILE A 154 16.21 -3.02 -3.18
C ILE A 154 15.01 -2.70 -4.07
N GLN A 155 15.23 -2.19 -5.28
CA GLN A 155 14.17 -1.86 -6.24
C GLN A 155 13.25 -3.05 -6.52
N LEU A 156 13.83 -4.21 -6.88
CA LEU A 156 13.06 -5.41 -7.20
C LEU A 156 12.28 -5.95 -5.98
N ILE A 157 12.84 -5.80 -4.78
CA ILE A 157 12.17 -6.21 -3.54
C ILE A 157 11.00 -5.27 -3.24
N VAL A 158 11.18 -3.96 -3.38
CA VAL A 158 10.14 -2.96 -3.15
C VAL A 158 9.00 -3.12 -4.16
N GLU A 159 9.28 -3.31 -5.44
CA GLU A 159 8.25 -3.59 -6.46
C GLU A 159 7.45 -4.87 -6.12
N ALA A 160 8.14 -5.89 -5.62
CA ALA A 160 7.50 -7.13 -5.18
C ALA A 160 6.63 -6.92 -3.95
N LEU A 161 7.09 -6.13 -2.98
CA LEU A 161 6.32 -5.79 -1.79
C LEU A 161 5.11 -4.92 -2.14
N GLU A 162 5.29 -3.85 -2.91
CA GLU A 162 4.22 -2.94 -3.32
C GLU A 162 3.03 -3.70 -3.94
N SER A 163 3.31 -4.65 -4.83
CA SER A 163 2.28 -5.44 -5.52
C SER A 163 1.61 -6.52 -4.65
N ASN A 164 2.27 -7.01 -3.60
CA ASN A 164 1.82 -8.19 -2.83
C ASN A 164 1.45 -7.88 -1.38
N LEU A 165 2.03 -6.85 -0.78
CA LEU A 165 1.88 -6.48 0.62
C LEU A 165 0.41 -6.21 1.02
N PRO A 166 -0.44 -5.55 0.20
CA PRO A 166 -1.86 -5.38 0.55
C PRO A 166 -2.58 -6.73 0.75
N ARG A 167 -2.27 -7.72 -0.08
CA ARG A 167 -2.86 -9.07 0.03
C ARG A 167 -2.33 -9.80 1.26
N LEU A 168 -1.04 -9.65 1.55
CA LEU A 168 -0.43 -10.23 2.76
C LEU A 168 -1.04 -9.61 4.02
N LEU A 169 -1.17 -8.28 4.09
CA LEU A 169 -1.71 -7.60 5.26
C LEU A 169 -3.19 -7.95 5.47
N ASN A 170 -4.00 -7.96 4.42
CA ASN A 170 -5.39 -8.41 4.49
C ASN A 170 -5.55 -9.83 5.06
N ALA A 171 -4.60 -10.72 4.76
CA ALA A 171 -4.65 -12.11 5.21
C ALA A 171 -3.98 -12.37 6.56
N LEU A 172 -2.91 -11.63 6.88
CA LEU A 172 -1.96 -11.99 7.92
C LEU A 172 -1.79 -10.94 9.02
N ALA A 173 -2.17 -9.68 8.81
CA ALA A 173 -1.86 -8.60 9.75
C ALA A 173 -2.51 -8.77 11.13
N GLU A 174 -3.65 -9.46 11.23
CA GLU A 174 -4.28 -9.79 12.52
C GLU A 174 -3.46 -10.78 13.35
N TYR A 175 -2.63 -11.59 12.69
CA TYR A 175 -1.84 -12.65 13.33
C TYR A 175 -0.38 -12.27 13.61
N THR A 176 0.01 -11.04 13.30
CA THR A 176 1.33 -10.48 13.59
C THR A 176 1.30 -9.59 14.83
N THR A 177 2.47 -9.34 15.41
CA THR A 177 2.63 -8.37 16.48
C THR A 177 2.82 -6.95 15.93
N ASP A 178 2.59 -5.94 16.77
CA ASP A 178 2.92 -4.55 16.43
C ASP A 178 4.42 -4.37 16.15
N GLU A 179 5.26 -5.11 16.89
CA GLU A 179 6.71 -5.10 16.74
C GLU A 179 7.13 -5.60 15.35
N GLU A 180 6.59 -6.72 14.88
CA GLU A 180 6.92 -7.29 13.56
C GLU A 180 6.59 -6.32 12.41
N ILE A 181 5.44 -5.65 12.47
CA ILE A 181 5.03 -4.66 11.46
C ILE A 181 5.89 -3.39 11.59
N SER A 182 6.17 -2.94 12.81
CA SER A 182 7.04 -1.78 13.07
C SER A 182 8.48 -2.02 12.56
N GLU A 183 9.01 -3.22 12.73
CA GLU A 183 10.35 -3.58 12.24
C GLU A 183 10.45 -3.57 10.71
N LEU A 184 9.39 -3.99 10.02
CA LEU A 184 9.30 -3.93 8.56
C LEU A 184 9.20 -2.47 8.09
N SER A 185 8.38 -1.66 8.79
CA SER A 185 8.29 -0.22 8.54
C SER A 185 9.66 0.43 8.66
N LYS A 186 10.39 0.21 9.76
CA LYS A 186 11.74 0.75 9.96
C LYS A 186 12.74 0.29 8.90
N ALA A 187 12.66 -0.97 8.47
CA ALA A 187 13.51 -1.50 7.40
C ALA A 187 13.24 -0.80 6.06
N LEU A 188 11.99 -0.47 5.74
CA LEU A 188 11.64 0.28 4.53
C LEU A 188 12.05 1.75 4.64
N LEU A 189 11.81 2.39 5.78
CA LEU A 189 12.16 3.79 6.03
C LEU A 189 13.67 4.05 5.92
N SER A 190 14.54 3.08 6.22
CA SER A 190 15.99 3.25 6.04
C SER A 190 16.43 3.47 4.60
N HIS A 191 15.53 3.27 3.62
CA HIS A 191 15.79 3.46 2.18
C HIS A 191 15.00 4.64 1.58
N VAL A 192 14.28 5.43 2.39
CA VAL A 192 13.42 6.51 1.88
C VAL A 192 14.22 7.65 1.22
N GLU A 193 15.40 7.94 1.75
CA GLU A 193 16.28 9.05 1.31
C GLU A 193 17.07 8.71 0.04
N THR A 194 16.65 7.69 -0.72
CA THR A 194 17.27 7.27 -1.98
C THR A 194 17.02 8.28 -3.10
N THR A 195 17.94 8.36 -4.04
CA THR A 195 17.81 9.20 -5.24
C THR A 195 16.87 8.61 -6.29
N ASP A 196 16.59 7.31 -6.23
CA ASP A 196 15.71 6.62 -7.18
C ASP A 196 14.21 6.89 -6.90
N PRO A 197 13.48 7.54 -7.82
CA PRO A 197 12.05 7.84 -7.63
C PRO A 197 11.15 6.61 -7.62
N ALA A 198 11.52 5.50 -8.27
CA ALA A 198 10.74 4.27 -8.25
C ALA A 198 10.78 3.64 -6.85
N ILE A 199 11.96 3.60 -6.24
CA ILE A 199 12.14 3.08 -4.88
C ILE A 199 11.38 3.95 -3.87
N ARG A 200 11.51 5.29 -3.95
CA ARG A 200 10.79 6.21 -3.04
C ARG A 200 9.27 6.00 -3.07
N ARG A 201 8.70 5.89 -4.27
CA ARG A 201 7.25 5.66 -4.44
C ARG A 201 6.80 4.31 -3.90
N GLY A 202 7.54 3.25 -4.20
CA GLY A 202 7.20 1.91 -3.73
C GLY A 202 7.30 1.77 -2.21
N ILE A 203 8.35 2.35 -1.59
CA ILE A 203 8.48 2.43 -0.12
C ILE A 203 7.29 3.19 0.46
N SER A 204 6.99 4.38 -0.07
CA SER A 204 5.89 5.21 0.43
C SER A 204 4.56 4.48 0.40
N THR A 205 4.28 3.78 -0.71
CA THR A 205 3.08 2.95 -0.87
C THR A 205 3.05 1.78 0.12
N CYS A 206 4.18 1.11 0.33
CA CYS A 206 4.27 0.03 1.33
C CYS A 206 4.01 0.54 2.75
N ILE A 207 4.63 1.66 3.14
CA ILE A 207 4.44 2.28 4.46
C ILE A 207 2.98 2.69 4.66
N ALA A 208 2.36 3.29 3.65
CA ALA A 208 0.95 3.67 3.70
C ALA A 208 0.03 2.47 3.94
N HIS A 209 0.29 1.33 3.30
CA HIS A 209 -0.45 0.09 3.56
C HIS A 209 -0.19 -0.48 4.96
N LEU A 210 1.03 -0.40 5.50
CA LEU A 210 1.31 -0.81 6.88
C LEU A 210 0.50 0.05 7.87
N CYS A 211 0.42 1.36 7.65
CA CYS A 211 -0.40 2.27 8.45
C CYS A 211 -1.90 1.95 8.37
N SER A 212 -2.40 1.43 7.23
CA SER A 212 -3.81 1.02 7.10
C SER A 212 -4.21 -0.12 8.03
N HIS A 213 -3.25 -0.99 8.36
CA HIS A 213 -3.51 -2.15 9.22
C HIS A 213 -3.02 -1.95 10.66
N ARG A 214 -2.08 -1.03 10.89
CA ARG A 214 -1.56 -0.64 12.20
C ARG A 214 -1.48 0.87 12.29
N GLU A 215 -2.62 1.49 12.55
CA GLU A 215 -2.80 2.95 12.61
C GLU A 215 -1.78 3.65 13.54
N PRO A 216 -1.40 3.09 14.72
CA PRO A 216 -0.40 3.73 15.59
C PRO A 216 0.97 3.97 14.94
N LEU A 217 1.31 3.24 13.86
CA LEU A 217 2.55 3.48 13.12
C LEU A 217 2.63 4.89 12.54
N LEU A 218 1.50 5.52 12.26
CA LEU A 218 1.45 6.90 11.78
C LEU A 218 2.23 7.86 12.70
N THR A 219 2.07 7.70 14.01
CA THR A 219 2.72 8.60 15.00
C THR A 219 4.24 8.50 14.95
N ASN A 220 4.78 7.29 14.73
CA ASN A 220 6.20 7.02 14.58
C ASN A 220 6.72 7.61 13.26
N VAL A 221 6.03 7.34 12.15
CA VAL A 221 6.42 7.87 10.83
C VAL A 221 6.41 9.38 10.83
N LEU A 222 5.36 10.01 11.34
CA LEU A 222 5.29 11.47 11.43
C LEU A 222 6.34 12.04 12.40
N SER A 223 6.85 11.28 13.36
CA SER A 223 7.94 11.74 14.23
C SER A 223 9.21 11.85 13.41
N GLU A 224 9.52 10.81 12.63
CA GLU A 224 10.67 10.81 11.73
C GLU A 224 10.54 11.89 10.65
N VAL A 225 9.35 12.10 10.07
CA VAL A 225 9.09 13.19 9.11
C VAL A 225 9.47 14.55 9.70
N PHE A 226 8.99 14.87 10.91
CA PHE A 226 9.29 16.16 11.52
C PHE A 226 10.76 16.27 11.94
N ASP A 227 11.35 15.22 12.49
CA ASP A 227 12.77 15.20 12.87
C ASP A 227 13.70 15.36 11.65
N LYS A 228 13.28 14.91 10.47
CA LYS A 228 14.07 14.94 9.23
C LYS A 228 13.87 16.17 8.38
N LEU A 229 12.71 16.79 8.46
CA LEU A 229 12.35 17.97 7.68
C LEU A 229 12.41 19.28 8.48
N TRP A 230 12.54 19.21 9.81
CA TRP A 230 12.69 20.37 10.69
C TRP A 230 13.81 20.16 11.74
N PRO A 231 14.84 21.02 11.83
CA PRO A 231 15.07 22.23 11.04
C PRO A 231 15.18 21.97 9.53
N PRO A 232 14.91 22.97 8.68
CA PRO A 232 14.89 22.78 7.23
C PRO A 232 16.17 22.18 6.67
N THR A 233 16.02 21.20 5.79
CA THR A 233 17.13 20.56 5.07
C THR A 233 17.13 21.02 3.61
N SER A 234 18.32 21.13 3.01
CA SER A 234 18.47 21.42 1.57
C SER A 234 18.61 20.15 0.72
N GLU A 235 18.61 18.97 1.34
CA GLU A 235 18.82 17.70 0.64
C GLU A 235 17.55 17.23 -0.07
N GLY A 236 17.46 17.47 -1.39
CA GLY A 236 16.27 17.16 -2.18
C GLY A 236 15.79 15.70 -2.07
N ALA A 237 16.70 14.73 -1.94
CA ALA A 237 16.33 13.31 -1.78
C ALA A 237 15.61 13.03 -0.45
N VAL A 238 16.04 13.68 0.64
CA VAL A 238 15.39 13.60 1.96
C VAL A 238 14.01 14.23 1.88
N ILE A 239 13.93 15.46 1.35
CA ILE A 239 12.66 16.20 1.23
C ILE A 239 11.64 15.39 0.42
N MET A 240 12.01 14.98 -0.80
CA MET A 240 11.13 14.19 -1.67
C MET A 240 10.74 12.85 -1.05
N GLY A 241 11.65 12.19 -0.34
CA GLY A 241 11.39 10.92 0.32
C GLY A 241 10.29 11.02 1.37
N TRP A 242 10.46 11.92 2.32
CA TRP A 242 9.52 12.07 3.44
C TRP A 242 8.17 12.65 3.01
N PHE A 243 8.15 13.63 2.09
CA PHE A 243 6.88 14.12 1.54
C PHE A 243 6.15 13.07 0.68
N CYS A 244 6.88 12.20 -0.03
CA CYS A 244 6.25 11.11 -0.76
C CYS A 244 5.57 10.10 0.19
N ILE A 245 6.16 9.84 1.36
CA ILE A 245 5.53 9.02 2.41
C ILE A 245 4.25 9.68 2.91
N VAL A 246 4.33 10.94 3.32
CA VAL A 246 3.17 11.70 3.83
C VAL A 246 2.04 11.67 2.80
N LYS A 247 2.35 11.99 1.53
CA LYS A 247 1.39 11.92 0.43
C LYS A 247 0.74 10.54 0.33
N ALA A 248 1.53 9.47 0.27
CA ALA A 248 1.01 8.12 0.11
C ALA A 248 0.10 7.69 1.28
N ILE A 249 0.48 8.03 2.52
CA ILE A 249 -0.31 7.74 3.72
C ILE A 249 -1.70 8.36 3.60
N PHE A 250 -1.80 9.66 3.36
CA PHE A 250 -3.10 10.36 3.29
C PHE A 250 -3.87 10.10 1.99
N GLN A 251 -3.19 9.62 0.95
CA GLN A 251 -3.85 9.21 -0.29
C GLN A 251 -4.59 7.87 -0.11
N ILE A 252 -3.96 6.89 0.53
CA ILE A 252 -4.47 5.51 0.67
C ILE A 252 -5.36 5.36 1.90
N ASN A 253 -5.03 6.03 3.00
CA ASN A 253 -5.73 5.87 4.28
C ASN A 253 -6.86 6.89 4.46
N ASP A 254 -7.87 6.49 5.22
CA ASP A 254 -8.92 7.38 5.67
C ASP A 254 -8.41 8.24 6.84
N THR A 255 -8.35 9.56 6.63
CA THR A 255 -7.84 10.50 7.63
C THR A 255 -8.72 10.53 8.89
N SER A 256 -10.03 10.27 8.75
CA SER A 256 -10.97 10.28 9.87
C SER A 256 -10.63 9.25 10.95
N LYS A 257 -10.16 8.06 10.55
CA LYS A 257 -9.72 7.01 11.48
C LYS A 257 -8.52 7.43 12.32
N PHE A 258 -7.60 8.21 11.74
CA PHE A 258 -6.46 8.72 12.49
C PHE A 258 -6.87 9.80 13.49
N SER A 259 -7.87 10.61 13.15
CA SER A 259 -8.46 11.61 14.05
C SER A 259 -9.21 10.96 15.21
N GLU A 260 -10.07 9.96 14.92
CA GLU A 260 -10.89 9.26 15.92
C GLU A 260 -10.05 8.55 16.98
N ASN A 261 -8.88 8.02 16.60
CA ASN A 261 -7.95 7.36 17.51
C ASN A 261 -6.94 8.33 18.16
N ASP A 262 -7.09 9.64 18.01
CA ASP A 262 -6.16 10.67 18.52
C ASP A 262 -4.70 10.46 18.08
N LEU A 263 -4.51 9.94 16.85
CA LEU A 263 -3.20 9.66 16.26
C LEU A 263 -2.72 10.80 15.36
N PHE A 264 -3.63 11.63 14.87
CA PHE A 264 -3.35 12.77 14.01
C PHE A 264 -4.31 13.91 14.32
N ASN A 265 -3.83 14.95 14.98
CA ASN A 265 -4.66 16.07 15.40
C ASN A 265 -4.48 17.30 14.51
N VAL A 266 -5.27 18.33 14.79
CA VAL A 266 -5.23 19.61 14.07
C VAL A 266 -3.85 20.24 14.12
N GLN A 267 -3.13 20.12 15.24
CA GLN A 267 -1.78 20.65 15.37
C GLN A 267 -0.80 19.94 14.42
N ASP A 268 -0.81 18.60 14.39
CA ASP A 268 -0.01 17.81 13.44
C ASP A 268 -0.29 18.22 11.99
N TYR A 269 -1.58 18.43 11.66
CA TYR A 269 -2.01 18.83 10.32
C TYR A 269 -1.48 20.22 9.95
N LEU A 270 -1.64 21.21 10.83
CA LEU A 270 -1.18 22.57 10.56
C LEU A 270 0.34 22.64 10.46
N GLU A 271 1.07 21.88 11.27
CA GLU A 271 2.54 21.79 11.18
C GLU A 271 3.00 21.19 9.86
N LEU A 272 2.37 20.11 9.38
CA LEU A 272 2.64 19.56 8.05
C LEU A 272 2.31 20.58 6.94
N TYR A 273 1.19 21.30 7.09
CA TYR A 273 0.80 22.36 6.16
C TYR A 273 1.86 23.48 6.10
N HIS A 274 2.29 24.01 7.24
CA HIS A 274 3.31 25.04 7.31
C HIS A 274 4.64 24.57 6.72
N LEU A 275 5.01 23.31 6.97
CA LEU A 275 6.20 22.71 6.39
C LEU A 275 6.10 22.63 4.85
N CYS A 276 4.93 22.27 4.30
CA CYS A 276 4.71 22.29 2.86
C CYS A 276 4.90 23.71 2.29
N ILE A 277 4.27 24.72 2.90
CA ILE A 277 4.37 26.11 2.45
C ILE A 277 5.81 26.59 2.49
N TYR A 278 6.55 26.30 3.56
CA TYR A 278 7.96 26.67 3.68
C TYR A 278 8.80 26.14 2.50
N TYR A 279 8.70 24.85 2.17
CA TYR A 279 9.48 24.27 1.07
C TYR A 279 8.99 24.70 -0.32
N ILE A 280 7.77 25.19 -0.47
CA ILE A 280 7.25 25.78 -1.71
C ILE A 280 7.77 27.21 -1.89
N GLU A 281 7.80 28.00 -0.81
CA GLU A 281 8.25 29.40 -0.84
C GLU A 281 9.77 29.54 -0.90
N ASP A 282 10.52 28.53 -0.43
CA ASP A 282 11.97 28.54 -0.51
C ASP A 282 12.44 28.57 -1.97
N SER A 283 12.78 29.77 -2.43
CA SER A 283 13.28 30.05 -3.79
C SER A 283 14.57 29.30 -4.17
N THR A 284 15.23 28.65 -3.21
CA THR A 284 16.46 27.88 -3.44
C THR A 284 16.22 26.40 -3.73
N THR A 285 14.97 25.93 -3.65
CA THR A 285 14.61 24.51 -3.86
C THR A 285 14.52 24.13 -5.34
N ASP A 286 14.93 22.90 -5.66
CA ASP A 286 14.76 22.30 -6.99
C ASP A 286 13.27 22.19 -7.34
N HIS A 287 12.90 22.48 -8.58
CA HIS A 287 11.54 22.31 -9.12
C HIS A 287 10.97 20.90 -8.87
N ASN A 288 11.81 19.85 -8.88
CA ASN A 288 11.35 18.49 -8.55
C ASN A 288 10.89 18.36 -7.08
N VAL A 289 11.59 19.04 -6.17
CA VAL A 289 11.23 19.11 -4.75
C VAL A 289 9.93 19.89 -4.62
N GLN A 290 9.85 21.08 -5.22
CA GLN A 290 8.63 21.92 -5.20
C GLN A 290 7.41 21.14 -5.70
N ASN A 291 7.50 20.47 -6.86
CA ASN A 291 6.40 19.66 -7.38
C ASN A 291 6.02 18.52 -6.43
N CYS A 292 6.99 17.82 -5.85
CA CYS A 292 6.73 16.76 -4.87
C CYS A 292 5.96 17.29 -3.65
N VAL A 293 6.33 18.47 -3.16
CA VAL A 293 5.67 19.11 -2.00
C VAL A 293 4.28 19.61 -2.38
N ILE A 294 4.11 20.21 -3.56
CA ILE A 294 2.80 20.67 -4.07
C ILE A 294 1.84 19.49 -4.25
N GLU A 295 2.30 18.37 -4.80
CA GLU A 295 1.50 17.15 -4.90
C GLU A 295 1.07 16.64 -3.52
N CYS A 296 1.98 16.65 -2.54
CA CYS A 296 1.66 16.29 -1.16
C CYS A 296 0.63 17.24 -0.55
N LEU A 297 0.83 18.55 -0.71
CA LEU A 297 -0.09 19.57 -0.25
C LEU A 297 -1.47 19.40 -0.89
N THR A 298 -1.54 19.14 -2.19
CA THR A 298 -2.78 18.87 -2.92
C THR A 298 -3.54 17.71 -2.29
N VAL A 299 -2.86 16.61 -1.94
CA VAL A 299 -3.49 15.48 -1.24
C VAL A 299 -3.98 15.89 0.15
N LEU A 300 -3.15 16.55 0.96
CA LEU A 300 -3.53 17.00 2.31
C LEU A 300 -4.74 17.94 2.30
N LEU A 301 -4.80 18.85 1.33
CA LEU A 301 -5.89 19.78 1.13
C LEU A 301 -7.15 19.07 0.65
N SER A 302 -7.05 18.17 -0.35
CA SER A 302 -8.19 17.39 -0.84
C SER A 302 -8.83 16.49 0.22
N ARG A 303 -8.06 16.09 1.24
CA ARG A 303 -8.52 15.28 2.37
C ARG A 303 -8.90 16.11 3.60
N ALA A 304 -8.73 17.44 3.55
CA ALA A 304 -9.05 18.34 4.66
C ALA A 304 -10.57 18.39 4.88
N SER A 305 -11.04 17.69 5.91
CA SER A 305 -12.45 17.68 6.29
C SER A 305 -12.62 18.07 7.77
N GLY A 306 -13.82 18.50 8.15
CA GLY A 306 -14.18 18.76 9.54
C GLY A 306 -13.26 19.77 10.24
N GLU A 307 -12.53 19.30 11.26
CA GLU A 307 -11.68 20.12 12.13
C GLU A 307 -10.49 20.73 11.40
N TYR A 308 -9.87 19.98 10.49
CA TYR A 308 -8.71 20.45 9.72
C TYR A 308 -9.06 21.60 8.80
N ARG A 309 -10.20 21.49 8.09
CA ARG A 309 -10.71 22.57 7.22
C ARG A 309 -11.09 23.81 8.04
N ARG A 310 -11.73 23.63 9.19
CA ARG A 310 -12.06 24.73 10.10
C ARG A 310 -10.80 25.46 10.58
N ALA A 311 -9.76 24.71 10.95
CA ALA A 311 -8.52 25.28 11.43
C ALA A 311 -7.74 26.06 10.36
N LEU A 312 -7.78 25.61 9.10
CA LEU A 312 -7.25 26.39 7.98
C LEU A 312 -8.05 27.69 7.81
N LEU A 313 -9.38 27.61 7.74
CA LEU A 313 -10.22 28.78 7.46
C LEU A 313 -10.42 29.72 8.67
N ASP A 314 -9.78 29.46 9.81
CA ASP A 314 -9.95 30.26 11.02
C ASP A 314 -9.42 31.69 10.81
N HIS A 315 -10.23 32.67 11.18
CA HIS A 315 -9.84 34.09 11.16
C HIS A 315 -8.78 34.41 12.23
N HIS A 316 -8.68 33.57 13.26
CA HIS A 316 -7.63 33.64 14.26
C HIS A 316 -6.69 32.44 14.11
N PRO A 317 -5.67 32.54 13.23
CA PRO A 317 -4.79 31.41 12.96
C PRO A 317 -4.14 30.96 14.27
N THR A 318 -4.24 29.65 14.53
CA THR A 318 -3.54 29.05 15.67
C THR A 318 -2.04 29.23 15.43
N ALA A 319 -1.32 29.81 16.39
CA ALA A 319 0.11 29.99 16.26
C ALA A 319 0.80 28.62 16.27
N VAL A 320 1.33 28.21 15.12
CA VAL A 320 2.07 26.96 14.98
C VAL A 320 3.57 27.27 14.96
N SER A 321 4.27 26.74 15.96
CA SER A 321 5.72 26.83 16.06
C SER A 321 6.33 25.45 15.89
N LEU A 322 7.00 25.23 14.76
CA LEU A 322 7.76 24.00 14.50
C LEU A 322 8.94 23.86 15.49
N ASP A 323 9.45 24.99 16.00
CA ASP A 323 10.53 25.03 17.00
C ASP A 323 10.09 24.50 18.37
N ASP A 324 8.80 24.60 18.71
CA ASP A 324 8.30 24.06 19.98
C ASP A 324 8.34 22.52 19.98
N ARG A 325 8.14 21.89 18.81
CA ARG A 325 8.37 20.45 18.63
C ARG A 325 9.84 20.08 18.80
N PHE A 326 10.72 20.79 18.12
CA PHE A 326 12.16 20.54 18.18
C PHE A 326 12.70 20.63 19.62
N ASN A 327 12.25 21.66 20.35
CA ASN A 327 12.60 21.86 21.75
C ASN A 327 11.89 20.92 22.73
N ARG A 328 11.07 19.97 22.25
CA ARG A 328 10.25 19.03 23.03
C ARG A 328 9.34 19.68 24.07
N LYS A 329 9.07 20.98 23.92
CA LYS A 329 8.14 21.76 24.75
C LYS A 329 6.72 21.73 24.19
N GLY A 330 6.56 21.34 22.93
CA GLY A 330 5.29 21.24 22.23
C GLY A 330 4.57 19.90 22.38
N HIS A 331 3.49 19.78 21.61
CA HIS A 331 2.55 18.66 21.59
C HIS A 331 3.25 17.29 21.45
N ARG A 332 3.27 16.52 22.54
CA ARG A 332 3.74 15.13 22.55
C ARG A 332 2.64 14.23 22.02
N ARG A 333 2.90 13.52 20.92
CA ARG A 333 2.08 12.37 20.54
C ARG A 333 2.16 11.35 21.66
N ASN A 334 1.01 10.80 22.07
CA ASN A 334 0.99 9.64 22.94
C ASN A 334 1.57 8.46 22.14
N ILE A 335 2.88 8.24 22.25
CA ILE A 335 3.54 7.03 21.76
C ILE A 335 3.14 5.92 22.73
N SER A 336 1.93 5.41 22.59
CA SER A 336 1.43 4.31 23.38
C SER A 336 2.20 3.06 22.98
N SER A 337 3.23 2.70 23.75
CA SER A 337 3.96 1.43 23.65
C SER A 337 3.14 0.23 24.13
N THR A 338 1.81 0.38 24.24
CA THR A 338 0.93 -0.66 24.72
C THR A 338 0.58 -1.56 23.54
N SER A 339 1.18 -2.75 23.52
CA SER A 339 0.83 -3.83 22.60
C SER A 339 -0.67 -4.10 22.76
N VAL A 340 -1.48 -3.61 21.81
CA VAL A 340 -2.90 -3.95 21.78
C VAL A 340 -2.94 -5.36 21.21
N ILE A 341 -2.94 -6.36 22.10
CA ILE A 341 -3.39 -7.70 21.72
C ILE A 341 -4.82 -7.51 21.23
N SER A 342 -5.00 -7.52 19.91
CA SER A 342 -6.31 -7.54 19.27
C SER A 342 -7.00 -8.82 19.67
N SER A 343 -7.74 -8.78 20.77
CA SER A 343 -8.67 -9.81 21.19
C SER A 343 -10.07 -9.37 20.80
N ARG A 344 -10.36 -9.29 19.49
CA ARG A 344 -11.74 -9.35 19.02
C ARG A 344 -12.26 -10.77 19.19
N PHE A 345 -12.53 -11.17 20.42
CA PHE A 345 -13.43 -12.28 20.68
C PHE A 345 -14.87 -11.81 20.40
N PRO A 346 -15.69 -12.60 19.70
CA PRO A 346 -17.12 -12.29 19.60
C PRO A 346 -17.72 -12.32 21.01
N PRO A 347 -18.61 -11.37 21.38
CA PRO A 347 -19.22 -11.35 22.70
C PRO A 347 -20.09 -12.59 22.87
N SER A 348 -19.74 -13.42 23.85
CA SER A 348 -20.61 -14.47 24.36
C SER A 348 -21.91 -13.84 24.88
N PRO A 349 -23.09 -14.45 24.68
CA PRO A 349 -24.32 -13.97 25.29
C PRO A 349 -24.26 -14.11 26.82
N PRO A 350 -24.96 -13.25 27.58
CA PRO A 350 -24.90 -13.24 29.03
C PRO A 350 -25.48 -14.53 29.62
N SER A 351 -24.68 -15.23 30.41
CA SER A 351 -25.08 -16.42 31.16
C SER A 351 -25.84 -16.04 32.43
N GLU A 352 -27.08 -16.53 32.57
CA GLU A 352 -27.80 -16.59 33.85
C GLU A 352 -27.07 -17.53 34.85
N PRO A 353 -27.21 -17.31 36.17
CA PRO A 353 -26.51 -18.10 37.17
C PRO A 353 -27.28 -19.40 37.44
N ARG A 354 -26.65 -20.57 37.29
CA ARG A 354 -27.16 -21.81 37.90
C ARG A 354 -26.05 -22.73 38.40
N ASP A 355 -26.42 -23.38 39.50
CA ASP A 355 -25.63 -24.13 40.47
C ASP A 355 -24.84 -25.33 39.93
N ALA A 356 -23.83 -25.69 40.71
CA ALA A 356 -23.05 -26.91 40.57
C ALA A 356 -23.88 -28.16 40.91
N LEU A 357 -23.94 -29.15 40.01
CA LEU A 357 -23.50 -30.53 40.25
C LEU A 357 -23.65 -31.43 39.00
N GLU A 358 -22.67 -32.31 38.86
CA GLU A 358 -22.68 -33.66 38.26
C GLU A 358 -22.49 -33.94 36.75
N LEU A 359 -21.61 -34.94 36.57
CA LEU A 359 -21.14 -35.62 35.36
C LEU A 359 -22.26 -36.32 34.57
N SER A 360 -22.10 -36.43 33.23
CA SER A 360 -21.81 -37.70 32.55
C SER A 360 -21.89 -37.60 31.00
N PHE A 361 -21.20 -38.54 30.37
CA PHE A 361 -20.93 -38.73 28.93
C PHE A 361 -22.15 -39.27 28.17
N THR A 362 -22.33 -38.89 26.89
CA THR A 362 -22.59 -39.76 25.71
C THR A 362 -23.14 -38.94 24.52
N GLY A 363 -22.77 -39.33 23.30
CA GLY A 363 -23.10 -38.61 22.07
C GLY A 363 -24.43 -39.00 21.44
N ALA A 364 -24.96 -38.10 20.60
CA ALA A 364 -25.80 -38.41 19.45
C ALA A 364 -25.87 -37.18 18.52
N LEU A 365 -25.72 -37.44 17.22
CA LEU A 365 -26.10 -36.53 16.13
C LEU A 365 -27.60 -36.23 16.24
N GLN A 366 -27.96 -34.94 16.21
CA GLN A 366 -29.32 -34.54 15.91
C GLN A 366 -29.33 -33.37 14.95
N LEU A 367 -29.54 -33.74 13.68
CA LEU A 367 -30.00 -32.86 12.61
C LEU A 367 -31.34 -32.24 13.02
N GLY A 368 -31.50 -30.94 12.76
CA GLY A 368 -32.82 -30.31 12.62
C GLY A 368 -33.01 -29.08 13.50
N SER A 369 -32.80 -27.90 12.91
CA SER A 369 -33.85 -26.87 12.87
C SER A 369 -33.40 -25.67 12.01
N ILE A 370 -33.99 -25.61 10.81
CA ILE A 370 -34.67 -24.46 10.21
C ILE A 370 -33.93 -23.11 10.34
N LEU A 371 -33.08 -22.81 9.36
CA LEU A 371 -32.69 -21.44 9.03
C LEU A 371 -33.72 -20.86 8.05
N HIS A 372 -34.51 -19.90 8.54
CA HIS A 372 -35.34 -19.03 7.71
C HIS A 372 -34.47 -17.87 7.22
N LEU A 373 -33.81 -18.05 6.06
CA LEU A 373 -33.10 -16.98 5.37
C LEU A 373 -34.10 -16.17 4.52
N ASN A 374 -34.41 -14.95 4.96
CA ASN A 374 -35.03 -13.95 4.11
C ASN A 374 -33.96 -13.32 3.20
N THR A 375 -33.82 -13.87 2.00
CA THR A 375 -33.16 -13.22 0.86
C THR A 375 -34.23 -12.75 -0.12
N PRO A 376 -34.30 -11.46 -0.48
CA PRO A 376 -35.06 -11.04 -1.65
C PRO A 376 -34.30 -11.51 -2.89
N SER A 377 -34.93 -12.42 -3.63
CA SER A 377 -34.54 -12.80 -4.98
C SER A 377 -35.04 -11.71 -5.94
N LEU A 378 -34.11 -11.02 -6.61
CA LEU A 378 -34.42 -10.25 -7.82
C LEU A 378 -34.15 -11.17 -9.00
N SER A 379 -35.23 -11.50 -9.72
CA SER A 379 -35.24 -12.30 -10.92
C SER A 379 -34.55 -11.57 -12.06
N VAL A 380 -33.78 -12.35 -12.82
CA VAL A 380 -33.12 -11.95 -14.06
C VAL A 380 -34.12 -12.12 -15.19
N GLU A 381 -34.69 -11.04 -15.69
CA GLU A 381 -35.33 -10.93 -17.01
C GLU A 381 -35.53 -9.43 -17.30
N ASP A 382 -35.24 -9.04 -18.54
CA ASP A 382 -35.30 -7.68 -19.13
C ASP A 382 -34.12 -6.72 -18.92
N LEU A 383 -33.01 -7.04 -19.63
CA LEU A 383 -32.06 -6.03 -20.12
C LEU A 383 -31.92 -6.18 -21.64
N THR A 384 -32.90 -5.66 -22.38
CA THR A 384 -32.74 -5.34 -23.80
C THR A 384 -31.86 -4.10 -23.92
N ILE A 385 -30.65 -4.29 -24.44
CA ILE A 385 -29.75 -3.23 -24.87
C ILE A 385 -30.39 -2.54 -26.09
N GLN A 386 -30.72 -1.26 -25.95
CA GLN A 386 -31.01 -0.36 -27.08
C GLN A 386 -29.99 0.79 -27.05
N THR A 387 -29.15 0.85 -28.09
CA THR A 387 -28.38 2.03 -28.48
C THR A 387 -29.32 3.07 -29.09
N PRO A 388 -29.24 4.36 -28.71
CA PRO A 388 -29.88 5.42 -29.48
C PRO A 388 -28.90 6.05 -30.48
N ASP A 389 -29.31 6.01 -31.73
CA ASP A 389 -28.74 6.75 -32.87
C ASP A 389 -28.90 8.28 -32.70
N SER A 390 -27.95 9.02 -33.28
CA SER A 390 -27.98 10.47 -33.43
C SER A 390 -29.14 10.97 -34.29
N PRO A 391 -29.60 12.21 -34.08
CA PRO A 391 -30.13 13.04 -35.16
C PRO A 391 -29.23 14.26 -35.40
N ALA A 392 -28.88 14.45 -36.67
CA ALA A 392 -28.34 15.70 -37.21
C ALA A 392 -29.49 16.66 -37.50
N SER A 393 -29.34 17.94 -37.13
CA SER A 393 -29.50 19.11 -38.02
C SER A 393 -29.46 20.43 -37.23
N GLU A 394 -28.42 21.22 -37.53
CA GLU A 394 -28.44 22.66 -37.84
C GLU A 394 -29.27 23.63 -36.98
N THR A 395 -28.56 24.42 -36.16
CA THR A 395 -28.84 25.86 -35.95
C THR A 395 -27.52 26.59 -35.78
N GLU A 396 -27.26 27.56 -36.67
CA GLU A 396 -26.13 28.49 -36.61
C GLU A 396 -26.11 29.23 -35.27
N ILE A 397 -24.97 29.21 -34.59
CA ILE A 397 -24.66 30.12 -33.50
C ILE A 397 -23.41 30.89 -33.94
N GLU A 398 -23.59 32.19 -34.19
CA GLU A 398 -22.53 33.12 -34.57
C GLU A 398 -21.45 33.17 -33.49
N ILE A 399 -20.20 32.95 -33.91
CA ILE A 399 -19.01 33.04 -33.06
C ILE A 399 -18.60 34.53 -32.97
N PRO A 400 -18.42 35.13 -31.77
CA PRO A 400 -17.97 36.51 -31.65
C PRO A 400 -16.49 36.66 -32.07
N ASN A 401 -16.19 37.80 -32.68
CA ASN A 401 -14.91 38.10 -33.31
C ASN A 401 -13.77 38.23 -32.29
N THR A 402 -12.67 37.51 -32.50
CA THR A 402 -11.56 37.30 -31.56
C THR A 402 -10.85 38.59 -31.13
N GLU A 403 -10.96 39.65 -31.93
CA GLU A 403 -10.40 40.97 -31.64
C GLU A 403 -11.16 41.74 -30.55
N GLN A 404 -12.47 41.49 -30.38
CA GLN A 404 -13.26 42.12 -29.31
C GLN A 404 -12.93 41.50 -27.94
N LEU A 405 -12.74 40.18 -27.88
CA LEU A 405 -12.36 39.50 -26.64
C LEU A 405 -10.97 39.92 -26.14
N SER A 406 -10.03 40.17 -27.07
CA SER A 406 -8.70 40.66 -26.72
C SER A 406 -8.73 42.09 -26.18
N LYS A 407 -9.65 42.93 -26.65
CA LYS A 407 -9.78 44.32 -26.21
C LYS A 407 -10.40 44.41 -24.82
N ASP A 408 -11.44 43.61 -24.55
CA ASP A 408 -12.08 43.53 -23.22
C ASP A 408 -11.13 42.99 -22.13
N LEU A 409 -10.21 42.07 -22.49
CA LEU A 409 -9.18 41.57 -21.58
C LEU A 409 -8.09 42.61 -21.28
N SER A 410 -7.71 43.42 -22.28
CA SER A 410 -6.72 44.49 -22.07
C SER A 410 -7.28 45.67 -21.28
N GLU A 411 -8.55 46.06 -21.50
CA GLU A 411 -9.21 47.12 -20.71
C GLU A 411 -9.37 46.69 -19.24
N LYS A 412 -9.71 45.42 -18.97
CA LYS A 412 -9.77 44.91 -17.59
C LYS A 412 -8.42 44.80 -16.89
N LEU A 413 -7.33 44.55 -17.62
CA LEU A 413 -5.98 44.54 -17.04
C LEU A 413 -5.50 45.96 -16.69
N GLN A 414 -5.90 46.97 -17.47
CA GLN A 414 -5.61 48.38 -17.16
C GLN A 414 -6.37 48.90 -15.94
N GLU A 415 -7.62 48.46 -15.72
CA GLU A 415 -8.36 48.78 -14.49
C GLU A 415 -7.70 48.22 -13.21
N TYR A 416 -6.94 47.13 -13.30
CA TYR A 416 -6.18 46.59 -12.17
C TYR A 416 -4.87 47.34 -11.89
N GLU A 417 -4.22 47.90 -12.92
CA GLU A 417 -2.98 48.69 -12.74
C GLU A 417 -3.25 50.11 -12.21
N GLU A 418 -4.39 50.73 -12.53
CA GLU A 418 -4.72 52.07 -12.02
C GLU A 418 -5.12 52.11 -10.53
N CYS A 419 -5.50 50.96 -9.96
CA CYS A 419 -5.93 50.87 -8.56
C CYS A 419 -4.75 50.87 -7.54
N ASP A 420 -3.50 50.75 -8.01
CA ASP A 420 -2.30 50.63 -7.18
C ASP A 420 -1.53 51.96 -6.99
N SER A 421 -2.12 53.09 -7.42
CA SER A 421 -1.50 54.41 -7.35
C SER A 421 -2.23 55.36 -6.40
N LYS A 422 -2.23 55.04 -5.09
CA LYS A 422 -2.38 56.03 -4.00
C LYS A 422 -1.85 55.45 -2.68
N GLU A 423 -0.87 56.16 -2.14
CA GLU A 423 0.01 55.85 -1.01
C GLU A 423 -0.71 55.58 0.32
N ASP A 424 -0.10 54.78 1.19
CA ASP A 424 0.31 55.27 2.51
C ASP A 424 1.52 54.50 3.07
N VAL A 425 2.49 55.29 3.57
CA VAL A 425 3.78 54.91 4.16
C VAL A 425 3.61 54.69 5.67
N VAL A 426 3.81 53.48 6.22
CA VAL A 426 4.18 53.25 7.64
C VAL A 426 4.94 51.92 7.86
N ASP A 427 6.12 52.05 8.47
CA ASP A 427 6.98 51.15 9.26
C ASP A 427 7.14 49.64 8.93
N THR A 428 8.38 49.34 8.53
CA THR A 428 9.06 48.06 8.46
C THR A 428 9.17 47.36 9.83
N ALA A 429 8.22 46.51 10.18
CA ALA A 429 8.41 45.45 11.20
C ALA A 429 7.48 44.22 11.10
N HIS A 430 6.60 44.13 10.10
CA HIS A 430 5.55 43.09 10.06
C HIS A 430 5.47 42.26 8.76
N LEU A 431 6.54 42.24 7.96
CA LEU A 431 6.50 41.70 6.60
C LEU A 431 6.32 40.17 6.47
N ASP A 432 6.51 39.40 7.54
CA ASP A 432 6.41 37.93 7.48
C ASP A 432 4.97 37.40 7.63
N SER A 433 4.02 38.23 8.08
CA SER A 433 2.61 37.83 8.23
C SER A 433 1.76 38.09 6.97
N PHE A 434 2.20 39.00 6.09
CA PHE A 434 1.40 39.40 4.94
C PHE A 434 1.53 38.46 3.72
N LYS A 435 2.65 37.77 3.54
CA LYS A 435 2.84 36.84 2.40
C LYS A 435 1.96 35.58 2.49
N VAL A 436 1.70 35.09 3.71
CA VAL A 436 0.82 33.93 3.94
C VAL A 436 -0.63 34.18 3.48
N LYS A 437 -1.11 35.44 3.51
CA LYS A 437 -2.47 35.78 3.04
C LYS A 437 -2.64 35.71 1.52
N TYR A 438 -1.60 35.98 0.74
CA TYR A 438 -1.70 36.01 -0.72
C TYR A 438 -1.73 34.60 -1.34
N LEU A 439 -0.99 33.64 -0.77
CA LEU A 439 -1.10 32.23 -1.14
C LEU A 439 -2.42 31.59 -0.66
N TYR A 440 -2.96 32.05 0.48
CA TYR A 440 -4.30 31.70 0.95
C TYR A 440 -5.36 32.00 -0.11
N PHE A 441 -5.32 33.19 -0.70
CA PHE A 441 -6.29 33.59 -1.72
C PHE A 441 -6.06 32.91 -3.07
N PHE A 442 -4.81 32.72 -3.50
CA PHE A 442 -4.51 32.12 -4.80
C PHE A 442 -4.90 30.64 -4.86
N PHE A 443 -4.64 29.86 -3.79
CA PHE A 443 -5.07 28.46 -3.73
C PHE A 443 -6.56 28.30 -3.45
N ILE A 444 -7.20 29.18 -2.67
CA ILE A 444 -8.66 29.15 -2.47
C ILE A 444 -9.40 29.51 -3.77
N ALA A 445 -8.89 30.45 -4.58
CA ALA A 445 -9.46 30.78 -5.88
C ALA A 445 -9.40 29.59 -6.86
N LEU A 446 -8.23 28.93 -6.96
CA LEU A 446 -8.07 27.71 -7.76
C LEU A 446 -8.90 26.52 -7.22
N TRP A 447 -9.16 26.46 -5.91
CA TRP A 447 -9.99 25.42 -5.30
C TRP A 447 -11.49 25.68 -5.51
N SER A 448 -11.94 26.94 -5.48
CA SER A 448 -13.34 27.28 -5.71
C SER A 448 -13.82 26.93 -7.12
N ASP A 449 -12.93 27.04 -8.12
CA ASP A 449 -13.25 26.69 -9.51
C ASP A 449 -13.26 25.17 -9.77
N CYS A 450 -12.52 24.38 -8.99
CA CYS A 450 -12.53 22.91 -9.10
C CYS A 450 -13.70 22.22 -8.36
N LEU A 451 -14.42 22.93 -7.48
CA LEU A 451 -15.57 22.38 -6.75
C LEU A 451 -16.94 22.67 -7.40
N THR A 452 -16.94 23.35 -8.55
CA THR A 452 -18.15 23.67 -9.33
C THR A 452 -18.33 22.83 -10.60
N MET A 453 -17.64 21.69 -10.72
CA MET A 453 -17.97 20.63 -11.69
C MET A 453 -18.28 19.29 -11.04
#